data_AF-W2L1R5-F1
#
_entry.id   AF-W2L1R5-F1
#
_cell.length_a   1.000
_cell.length_b   1.000
_cell.length_c   1.000
_cell.angle_alpha   90.00
_cell.angle_beta   90.00
_cell.angle_gamma   90.00
#
_symmetry.space_group_name_H-M   'P 1'
#
loop_
_entity.id
_entity.type
_entity.pdbx_description
1 polymer ?
#
loop_
_entity_poly.entity_id
_entity_poly.type
_entity_poly.pdbx_seq_one_letter_code
_entity_poly.pdbx_strand_id
1 'polypeptide(L)'
;MELAFDDEDVFTIATGTLTRDPNWTPQQVSIWDSQQRKIQRMIFASVNTDFGQQLMRHPDGTAMWAYLCSRFDGTVNDQTRALTKRRLYAELE
;
A
#
# COMPACT_ATOMS: atom_id res chain seq x y z
N MET A 1 5.09 -9.62 -0.48
CA MET A 1 4.56 -8.27 -0.29
C MET A 1 5.66 -7.25 -0.47
N GLU A 2 6.88 -7.54 -0.03
CA GLU A 2 8.10 -6.78 -0.34
C GLU A 2 8.39 -6.69 -1.86
N LEU A 3 8.23 -7.79 -2.61
CA LEU A 3 8.33 -7.85 -4.08
C LEU A 3 7.26 -7.04 -4.86
N ALA A 4 6.30 -6.38 -4.20
CA ALA A 4 5.26 -5.59 -4.89
C ALA A 4 5.69 -4.14 -5.17
N PHE A 5 6.87 -3.76 -4.72
CA PHE A 5 7.40 -2.42 -4.83
C PHE A 5 8.79 -2.51 -5.45
N ASP A 6 8.92 -2.15 -6.73
CA ASP A 6 10.24 -2.01 -7.39
C ASP A 6 11.05 -0.80 -6.86
N ASP A 7 10.40 0.03 -6.03
CA ASP A 7 10.91 1.28 -5.51
C ASP A 7 10.99 1.18 -3.98
N GLU A 8 12.21 1.06 -3.47
CA GLU A 8 12.52 0.87 -2.05
C GLU A 8 11.96 2.01 -1.18
N ASP A 9 11.93 3.24 -1.71
CA ASP A 9 11.32 4.38 -1.01
C ASP A 9 9.81 4.19 -0.86
N VAL A 10 9.14 3.61 -1.86
CA VAL A 10 7.69 3.39 -1.80
C VAL A 10 7.34 2.29 -0.82
N PHE A 11 8.15 1.24 -0.75
CA PHE A 11 7.96 0.16 0.22
C PHE A 11 8.19 0.64 1.66
N THR A 12 9.25 1.40 1.89
CA THR A 12 9.56 1.95 3.22
C THR A 12 8.50 2.96 3.67
N ILE A 13 7.90 3.74 2.77
CA ILE A 13 6.75 4.59 3.07
C ILE A 13 5.50 3.76 3.38
N ALA A 14 5.18 2.74 2.58
CA ALA A 14 3.99 1.91 2.76
C ALA A 14 4.00 1.17 4.10
N THR A 15 5.18 0.70 4.53
CA THR A 15 5.37 0.02 5.83
C THR A 15 5.42 0.98 7.02
N GLY A 16 5.45 2.30 6.78
CA GLY A 16 5.61 3.32 7.81
C GLY A 16 7.03 3.43 8.37
N THR A 17 8.01 2.80 7.71
CA THR A 17 9.44 2.92 8.05
C THR A 17 9.95 4.33 7.74
N LEU A 18 9.55 4.89 6.60
CA LEU A 18 9.73 6.31 6.29
C LEU A 18 8.44 7.05 6.63
N THR A 19 8.53 8.06 7.50
CA THR A 19 7.40 8.92 7.89
C THR A 19 7.60 10.35 7.41
N ARG A 20 6.50 11.08 7.23
CA ARG A 20 6.53 12.50 6.85
C ARG A 20 7.31 13.33 7.87
N ASP A 21 8.31 14.07 7.41
CA ASP A 21 9.04 15.03 8.23
C ASP A 21 8.37 16.42 8.17
N PRO A 22 8.09 17.06 9.31
CA PRO A 22 7.53 18.42 9.33
C PRO A 22 8.46 19.49 8.74
N ASN A 23 9.78 19.26 8.65
CA ASN A 23 10.77 20.22 8.15
C ASN A 23 11.04 20.11 6.65
N TRP A 24 10.33 19.24 5.94
CA TRP A 24 10.53 19.07 4.50
C TRP A 24 10.20 20.31 3.69
N THR A 25 11.00 20.51 2.63
CA THR A 25 10.73 21.51 1.61
C THR A 25 9.43 21.19 0.86
N PRO A 26 8.77 22.20 0.25
CA PRO A 26 7.58 21.96 -0.57
C PRO A 26 7.79 20.91 -1.67
N GLN A 27 9.00 20.83 -2.24
CA GLN A 27 9.34 19.82 -3.25
C GLN A 27 9.34 18.40 -2.65
N GLN A 28 9.92 18.21 -1.47
CA GLN A 28 9.92 16.91 -0.78
C GLN A 28 8.51 16.48 -0.38
N VAL A 29 7.66 17.43 0.08
CA VAL A 29 6.25 17.16 0.35
C VAL A 29 5.51 16.72 -0.93
N SER A 30 5.77 17.37 -2.06
CA SER A 30 5.15 16.98 -3.34
C SER A 30 5.55 15.57 -3.78
N ILE A 31 6.82 15.19 -3.60
CA ILE A 31 7.32 13.84 -3.86
C ILE A 31 6.62 12.84 -2.94
N TRP A 32 6.54 13.13 -1.64
CA TRP A 32 5.82 12.30 -0.68
C TRP A 32 4.36 12.07 -1.07
N ASP A 33 3.62 13.12 -1.43
CA ASP A 33 2.22 13.00 -1.87
C ASP A 33 2.08 12.19 -3.17
N SER A 34 3.09 12.26 -4.05
CA SER A 34 3.16 11.42 -5.25
C SER A 34 3.32 9.94 -4.88
N GLN A 35 4.26 9.63 -3.97
CA GLN A 35 4.52 8.26 -3.53
C GLN A 35 3.32 7.67 -2.76
N GLN A 36 2.66 8.46 -1.90
CA GLN A 36 1.41 8.05 -1.24
C GLN A 36 0.32 7.67 -2.26
N ARG A 37 0.15 8.48 -3.31
CA ARG A 37 -0.81 8.16 -4.40
C ARG A 37 -0.41 6.92 -5.19
N LYS A 38 0.88 6.68 -5.40
CA LYS A 38 1.38 5.46 -6.06
C LYS A 38 1.01 4.23 -5.24
N ILE A 39 1.21 4.26 -3.92
CA ILE A 39 0.80 3.19 -2.99
C ILE A 39 -0.70 2.94 -3.08
N GLN A 40 -1.52 3.99 -2.97
CA GLN A 40 -2.98 3.89 -3.05
C GLN A 40 -3.44 3.23 -4.36
N ARG A 41 -2.86 3.61 -5.51
CA ARG A 41 -3.20 3.05 -6.82
C ARG A 41 -2.85 1.58 -6.94
N MET A 42 -1.65 1.18 -6.49
CA MET A 42 -1.24 -0.23 -6.52
C MET A 42 -2.14 -1.09 -5.65
N ILE A 43 -2.45 -0.62 -4.44
CA ILE A 43 -3.40 -1.28 -3.55
C ILE A 43 -4.76 -1.42 -4.23
N PHE A 44 -5.27 -0.35 -4.84
CA PHE A 44 -6.56 -0.37 -5.54
C PHE A 44 -6.63 -1.33 -6.72
N ALA A 45 -5.58 -1.39 -7.54
CA ALA A 45 -5.50 -2.32 -8.66
C ALA A 45 -5.52 -3.78 -8.19
N SER A 46 -5.00 -4.05 -6.99
CA SER A 46 -4.87 -5.40 -6.45
C SER A 46 -6.12 -5.97 -5.77
N VAL A 47 -7.17 -5.15 -5.62
CA VAL A 47 -8.37 -5.49 -4.84
C VAL A 47 -9.64 -5.41 -5.70
N ASN A 48 -10.68 -6.15 -5.32
CA ASN A 48 -11.98 -5.98 -5.96
C ASN A 48 -12.63 -4.63 -5.57
N THR A 49 -13.61 -4.17 -6.35
CA THR A 49 -14.24 -2.85 -6.20
C THR A 49 -14.83 -2.62 -4.81
N ASP A 50 -15.53 -3.61 -4.24
CA ASP A 50 -16.14 -3.51 -2.91
C ASP A 50 -15.08 -3.32 -1.81
N PHE A 51 -13.94 -3.99 -1.96
CA PHE A 51 -12.83 -3.87 -1.04
C PHE A 51 -12.05 -2.57 -1.25
N GLY A 52 -11.89 -2.13 -2.49
CA GLY A 52 -11.37 -0.81 -2.83
C GLY A 52 -12.17 0.32 -2.16
N GLN A 53 -13.50 0.24 -2.14
CA GLN A 53 -14.34 1.23 -1.45
C GLN A 53 -14.13 1.26 0.07
N GLN A 54 -13.84 0.12 0.70
CA GLN A 54 -13.49 0.10 2.13
C GLN A 54 -12.14 0.76 2.37
N LEU A 55 -11.18 0.51 1.48
CA LEU A 55 -9.85 1.11 1.53
C LEU A 55 -9.87 2.63 1.36
N MET A 56 -10.80 3.20 0.58
CA MET A 56 -10.96 4.67 0.43
C MET A 56 -11.23 5.41 1.74
N ARG A 57 -11.66 4.70 2.79
CA ARG A 57 -11.94 5.32 4.09
C ARG A 57 -10.64 5.63 4.84
N HIS A 58 -9.50 5.16 4.35
CA HIS A 58 -8.20 5.40 4.95
C HIS A 58 -7.53 6.65 4.36
N PRO A 59 -6.83 7.44 5.19
CA PRO A 59 -6.34 8.76 4.83
C PRO A 59 -5.22 8.76 3.78
N ASP A 60 -4.40 7.72 3.74
CA ASP A 60 -3.23 7.63 2.87
C ASP A 60 -2.88 6.17 2.52
N GLY A 61 -1.87 5.99 1.66
CA GLY A 61 -1.44 4.68 1.19
C GLY A 61 -0.84 3.82 2.30
N THR A 62 -0.14 4.43 3.26
CA THR A 62 0.41 3.75 4.44
C THR A 62 -0.71 3.17 5.32
N ALA A 63 -1.78 3.93 5.57
CA ALA A 63 -2.95 3.48 6.33
C ALA A 63 -3.73 2.38 5.61
N MET A 64 -3.86 2.48 4.28
CA MET A 64 -4.43 1.40 3.45
C MET A 64 -3.58 0.13 3.54
N TRP A 65 -2.26 0.24 3.47
CA TRP A 65 -1.32 -0.88 3.57
C TRP A 65 -1.40 -1.56 4.93
N ALA A 66 -1.37 -0.80 6.02
CA ALA A 66 -1.51 -1.32 7.37
C ALA A 66 -2.84 -2.06 7.58
N TYR A 67 -3.94 -1.55 7.01
CA TYR A 67 -5.23 -2.22 7.04
C TYR A 67 -5.21 -3.55 6.28
N LEU A 68 -4.58 -3.62 5.11
CA LEU A 68 -4.40 -4.86 4.36
C LEU A 68 -3.61 -5.89 5.17
N CYS A 69 -2.45 -5.49 5.70
CA CYS A 69 -1.62 -6.36 6.53
C CYS A 69 -2.40 -6.86 7.74
N SER A 70 -3.04 -5.98 8.52
CA SER A 70 -3.85 -6.36 9.67
C SER A 70 -4.98 -7.33 9.31
N ARG A 71 -5.65 -7.13 8.18
CA ARG A 71 -6.73 -8.00 7.73
C ARG A 71 -6.21 -9.39 7.30
N PHE A 72 -5.12 -9.45 6.55
CA PHE A 72 -4.55 -10.70 6.01
C PHE A 72 -3.66 -11.46 7.00
N ASP A 73 -3.01 -10.77 7.94
CA ASP A 73 -2.19 -11.39 8.99
C ASP A 73 -3.01 -11.64 10.28
N GLY A 74 -4.11 -10.91 10.49
CA GLY A 74 -4.95 -11.02 11.69
C GLY A 74 -6.16 -11.95 11.57
N THR A 75 -6.70 -12.21 10.36
CA THR A 75 -7.96 -12.99 10.22
C THR A 75 -8.11 -13.69 8.86
N VAL A 76 -7.88 -15.02 8.85
CA VAL A 76 -8.33 -16.08 7.89
C VAL A 76 -7.40 -16.54 6.74
N ASN A 77 -7.14 -17.86 6.76
CA ASN A 77 -6.71 -18.83 5.72
C ASN A 77 -5.51 -18.44 4.84
N ASP A 78 -4.39 -19.16 5.01
CA ASP A 78 -3.19 -19.09 4.17
C ASP A 78 -3.47 -19.10 2.66
N GLN A 79 -4.53 -19.77 2.20
CA GLN A 79 -4.95 -19.74 0.79
C GLN A 79 -5.42 -18.36 0.33
N THR A 80 -6.20 -17.64 1.13
CA THR A 80 -6.66 -16.29 0.79
C THR A 80 -5.48 -15.33 0.71
N ARG A 81 -4.53 -15.45 1.66
CA ARG A 81 -3.27 -14.72 1.65
C ARG A 81 -2.43 -15.04 0.41
N ALA A 82 -2.32 -16.31 0.03
CA ALA A 82 -1.58 -16.75 -1.16
C ALA A 82 -2.22 -16.25 -2.47
N LEU A 83 -3.56 -16.28 -2.57
CA LEU A 83 -4.32 -15.77 -3.71
C LEU A 83 -4.16 -14.26 -3.89
N THR A 84 -4.28 -13.48 -2.81
CA THR A 84 -4.08 -12.02 -2.86
C THR A 84 -2.63 -11.68 -3.23
N LYS A 85 -1.64 -12.37 -2.64
CA LYS A 85 -0.22 -12.18 -3.00
C LYS A 85 0.02 -12.50 -4.48
N ARG A 86 -0.55 -13.59 -4.99
CA ARG A 86 -0.40 -13.99 -6.40
C ARG A 86 -1.05 -12.97 -7.36
N ARG A 87 -2.19 -12.39 -6.99
CA ARG A 87 -2.83 -11.31 -7.76
C ARG A 87 -2.01 -10.02 -7.75
N LEU A 88 -1.50 -9.63 -6.58
CA LEU A 88 -0.60 -8.49 -6.44
C LEU A 88 0.62 -8.62 -7.37
N TYR A 89 1.24 -9.80 -7.44
CA TYR A 89 2.38 -10.01 -8.33
C TYR A 89 2.03 -10.05 -9.82
N ALA A 90 0.89 -10.61 -10.20
CA ALA A 90 0.48 -10.70 -11.60
C ALA A 90 0.06 -9.36 -12.23
N GLU A 91 -0.33 -8.37 -11.41
CA GLU A 91 -0.68 -7.02 -11.87
C GLU A 91 0.54 -6.08 -11.90
N LEU A 92 1.70 -6.52 -11.38
CA LEU A 92 2.95 -5.77 -11.35
C LEU A 92 3.98 -6.26 -12.37
N GLU A 93 3.72 -7.40 -13.03
CA GLU A 93 4.40 -7.88 -14.25
C GLU A 93 3.76 -7.28 -15.50
#